data_AF-A0A0B8PLY1-F1
#
_entry.id   AF-A0A0B8PLY1-F1
#
_cell.length_a   1.000
_cell.length_b   1.000
_cell.length_c   1.000
_cell.angle_alpha   90.00
_cell.angle_beta   90.00
_cell.angle_gamma   90.00
#
_symmetry.space_group_name_H-M   'P 1'
#
loop_
_entity.id
_entity.type
_entity.pdbx_description
1 polymer ?
#
loop_
_entity_poly.entity_id
_entity_poly.type
_entity_poly.pdbx_seq_one_letter_code
_entity_poly.pdbx_strand_id
1 'polypeptide(L)' 'MKDISTLLSNEKLKIANMRARIDNKRQMSIMDMDIEVNNIDISSRLQSRIEQIKDVISVKRLK' A
#
# COMPACT_ATOMS: atom_id res chain seq x y z
N MET A 1 1.16 1.49 -10.65
CA MET A 1 2.01 2.08 -9.58
C MET A 1 1.62 3.52 -9.25
N LYS A 2 1.36 4.38 -10.25
CA LYS A 2 0.97 5.78 -10.05
C LYS A 2 -0.28 5.95 -9.18
N ASP A 3 -1.22 5.00 -9.22
CA ASP A 3 -2.48 5.09 -8.46
C ASP A 3 -2.30 4.91 -6.95
N ILE A 4 -1.45 3.95 -6.53
CA ILE A 4 -1.17 3.68 -5.11
C ILE A 4 -0.42 4.85 -4.46
N SER A 5 0.61 5.39 -5.13
CA SER A 5 1.36 6.56 -4.63
C SER A 5 0.48 7.82 -4.53
N THR A 6 -0.47 7.97 -5.44
CA THR A 6 -1.43 9.09 -5.42
C THR A 6 -2.42 8.96 -4.28
N LEU A 7 -2.94 7.75 -4.02
CA LEU A 7 -3.83 7.48 -2.89
C LEU A 7 -3.16 7.81 -1.55
N LEU A 8 -1.91 7.37 -1.37
CA LEU A 8 -1.15 7.60 -0.13
C LEU A 8 -0.83 9.08 0.09
N SER A 9 -0.54 9.82 -0.97
CA SER A 9 -0.28 11.26 -0.90
C SER A 9 -1.52 12.06 -0.48
N ASN A 10 -2.70 11.64 -0.92
CA ASN A 10 -3.97 12.30 -0.58
C ASN A 10 -4.36 12.14 0.90
N GLU A 11 -4.01 11.02 1.53
CA GLU A 11 -4.31 10.80 2.95
C GLU A 11 -3.36 11.52 3.91
N LYS A 12 -2.42 12.34 3.40
CA LYS A 12 -1.36 13.01 4.17
C LYS A 12 -0.57 12.04 5.06
N LEU A 13 -0.46 10.79 4.61
CA LEU A 13 0.27 9.76 5.33
C LEU A 13 1.76 9.90 5.07
N LYS A 14 2.55 9.73 6.11
CA LYS A 14 4.00 9.79 6.01
C LYS A 14 4.53 8.38 5.77
N ILE A 15 5.05 8.18 4.57
CA ILE A 15 5.70 6.93 4.17
C ILE A 15 7.16 7.02 4.65
N ALA A 16 7.53 6.16 5.59
CA ALA A 16 8.90 6.08 6.10
C ALA A 16 9.81 5.31 5.14
N ASN A 17 9.27 4.25 4.51
CA ASN A 17 10.00 3.43 3.56
C ASN A 17 9.04 2.80 2.55
N MET A 18 9.52 2.53 1.34
CA MET A 18 8.76 1.82 0.33
C MET A 18 9.71 0.97 -0.52
N ARG A 19 9.42 -0.32 -0.60
CA ARG A 19 10.16 -1.28 -1.41
C ARG A 19 9.19 -1.95 -2.37
N ALA A 20 9.57 -2.04 -3.63
CA ALA A 20 8.80 -2.77 -4.63
C ALA A 20 9.71 -3.79 -5.29
N ARG A 21 9.20 -5.00 -5.47
CA ARG A 21 9.89 -6.08 -6.17
C ARG A 21 8.93 -6.68 -7.20
N ILE A 22 9.43 -6.84 -8.41
CA ILE A 22 8.68 -7.49 -9.48
C ILE A 22 8.99 -9.00 -9.42
N ASP A 23 7.96 -9.81 -9.21
CA ASP A 23 8.00 -11.24 -9.44
C ASP A 23 7.69 -11.52 -10.91
N ASN A 24 8.74 -11.62 -11.72
CA ASN A 24 8.64 -11.90 -13.16
C ASN A 24 8.00 -13.26 -13.47
N LYS A 25 8.08 -14.24 -12.54
CA LYS A 25 7.46 -15.57 -12.76
C LYS A 25 5.94 -15.49 -12.69
N ARG A 26 5.43 -14.61 -11.83
CA ARG A 26 3.99 -14.40 -11.61
C ARG A 26 3.44 -13.15 -12.31
N GLN A 27 4.30 -12.42 -13.02
CA GLN A 27 4.00 -11.11 -13.61
C GLN A 27 3.32 -10.16 -12.62
N MET A 28 3.78 -10.18 -11.36
CA MET A 28 3.17 -9.44 -10.26
C MET A 28 4.20 -8.52 -9.60
N SER A 29 3.78 -7.35 -9.15
CA SER A 29 4.59 -6.49 -8.30
C SER A 29 4.18 -6.68 -6.84
N ILE A 30 5.15 -6.98 -5.99
CA ILE A 30 4.99 -7.04 -4.54
C ILE A 30 5.54 -5.73 -3.98
N MET A 31 4.77 -5.05 -3.15
CA MET A 31 5.14 -3.76 -2.58
C MET A 31 5.00 -3.80 -1.06
N ASP A 32 6.10 -3.49 -0.38
CA ASP A 32 6.19 -3.35 1.06
C ASP A 32 6.30 -1.86 1.40
N MET A 33 5.46 -1.39 2.31
CA MET A 33 5.38 0.02 2.69
C MET A 33 5.38 0.16 4.20
N ASP A 34 6.31 0.97 4.70
CA ASP A 34 6.37 1.38 6.08
C ASP A 34 5.67 2.73 6.20
N ILE A 35 4.53 2.76 6.87
CA ILE A 35 3.67 3.94 6.99
C ILE A 35 3.56 4.34 8.45
N GLU A 36 3.85 5.60 8.74
CA GLU A 36 3.63 6.21 10.04
C GLU A 36 2.17 6.67 10.12
N VAL A 37 1.39 6.07 11.03
CA VAL A 37 -0.01 6.40 11.25
C VAL A 37 -0.23 6.91 12.66
N ASN A 38 -0.98 8.01 12.80
CA ASN A 38 -1.30 8.59 14.10
C ASN A 38 -2.44 7.83 14.84
N ASN A 39 -3.23 7.05 14.10
CA ASN A 39 -4.32 6.23 14.64
C ASN A 39 -4.38 4.89 13.89
N ILE A 40 -4.56 3.80 14.63
CA ILE A 40 -4.71 2.44 14.10
C ILE A 40 -5.95 2.28 13.20
N ASP A 41 -7.01 3.04 13.42
CA ASP A 41 -8.22 3.04 12.58
C ASP A 41 -7.92 3.46 11.14
N ILE A 42 -6.93 4.36 10.97
CA ILE A 42 -6.47 4.83 9.66
C ILE A 42 -5.80 3.68 8.91
N SER A 43 -5.04 2.82 9.61
CA SER A 43 -4.42 1.64 8.98
C SER A 43 -5.46 0.69 8.39
N SER A 44 -6.56 0.43 9.10
CA SER A 44 -7.65 -0.42 8.61
C SER A 44 -8.35 0.20 7.39
N ARG A 45 -8.67 1.50 7.45
CA ARG A 45 -9.29 2.22 6.33
C ARG A 45 -8.40 2.24 5.09
N LEU A 46 -7.11 2.46 5.28
CA LEU A 46 -6.13 2.48 4.20
C LEU A 46 -6.03 1.10 3.52
N GLN A 47 -5.97 0.01 4.31
CA GLN A 47 -5.97 -1.35 3.76
C GLN A 47 -7.18 -1.57 2.87
N SER A 48 -8.39 -1.26 3.35
CA SER A 48 -9.62 -1.40 2.55
C SER A 48 -9.61 -0.54 1.28
N ARG A 49 -9.05 0.67 1.32
CA ARG A 49 -8.94 1.55 0.15
C ARG A 49 -7.95 1.02 -0.88
N ILE A 50 -6.80 0.51 -0.45
CA ILE A 50 -5.81 -0.06 -1.35
C ILE A 50 -6.36 -1.34 -2.00
N GLU A 51 -7.11 -2.17 -1.26
CA GLU A 51 -7.78 -3.36 -1.82
C GLU A 51 -8.84 -3.03 -2.87
N GLN A 52 -9.48 -1.86 -2.79
CA GLN A 52 -10.45 -1.41 -3.78
C GLN A 52 -9.81 -0.90 -5.09
N ILE A 53 -8.49 -0.69 -5.12
CA ILE A 53 -7.79 -0.27 -6.34
C ILE A 53 -7.80 -1.43 -7.34
N LYS A 54 -8.25 -1.15 -8.56
CA LYS A 54 -8.19 -2.09 -9.67
C LYS A 54 -6.76 -2.60 -9.85
N ASP A 55 -6.60 -3.90 -10.04
CA ASP A 55 -5.31 -4.60 -10.19
C ASP A 55 -4.54 -4.82 -8.87
N VAL A 56 -5.09 -4.45 -7.71
CA VAL A 56 -4.60 -4.92 -6.40
C VAL A 56 -5.22 -6.28 -6.09
N ILE A 57 -4.37 -7.26 -5.80
CA ILE A 57 -4.79 -8.64 -5.55
C ILE A 57 -5.13 -8.87 -4.07
N SER A 58 -4.31 -8.34 -3.17
CA SER A 58 -4.53 -8.42 -1.72
C SER A 58 -3.64 -7.42 -0.99
N VAL A 59 -4.11 -6.93 0.16
CA VAL A 59 -3.31 -6.09 1.06
C VAL A 59 -3.27 -6.75 2.42
N LYS A 60 -2.08 -6.84 3.01
CA LYS A 60 -1.92 -7.38 4.36
C LYS A 60 -0.93 -6.54 5.14
N ARG A 61 -1.23 -6.34 6.42
CA ARG A 61 -0.25 -5.82 7.37
C ARG A 61 0.81 -6.88 7.64
N LEU A 62 2.06 -6.55 7.36
CA LEU A 62 3.21 -7.32 7.80
C LEU A 62 3.42 -7.06 9.30
N LYS A 63 3.53 -8.13 10.09
CA LYS A 63 3.85 -8.06 11.53
C LYS A 63 5.35 -8.15 11.73
#